data_AF-A0AAW3DHT9-F1
#
_entry.id   AF-A0AAW3DHT9-F1
#
_cell.length_a   1.000
_cell.length_b   1.000
_cell.length_c   1.000
_cell.angle_alpha   90.00
_cell.angle_beta   90.00
_cell.angle_gamma   90.00
#
_symmetry.space_group_name_H-M   'P 1'
#
loop_
_entity.id
_entity.type
_entity.pdbx_description
1 polymer ?
#
loop_
_entity_poly.entity_id
_entity_poly.type
_entity_poly.pdbx_seq_one_letter_code
_entity_poly.pdbx_strand_id
1 'polypeptide(L)'
;NSFFVVTNIIKTENQLEQSCPEYPFPKAICSSDKSCKKGSVDIHSHGIQTGRCVNYNATVRTCEVTAWCPVEPVENPPVPAVLRSSEDFTVLIKNNVLFPKFNYTILNIPPKLNTSCTYNKITSPLCPIFRLGDILQEAKENFSEMAVKGGIIAIDINWDCNLDSWFYDCSPKYGFRRLDSKDVTPGVHFRYARYYKTPQGKEQRTLFKVYGIRFDVLVFG
;
A
#
# COMPACT_ATOMS: atom_id res chain seq x y z
N ASN A 1 -5.72 10.90 9.18
CA ASN A 1 -4.41 11.42 8.71
C ASN A 1 -3.50 10.24 8.42
N SER A 2 -3.12 10.03 7.17
CA SER A 2 -2.33 8.87 6.76
C SER A 2 -1.57 9.14 5.48
N PHE A 3 -0.49 8.39 5.24
CA PHE A 3 0.21 8.34 3.96
C PHE A 3 0.54 6.90 3.58
N PHE A 4 0.83 6.67 2.30
CA PHE A 4 1.11 5.33 1.77
C PHE A 4 2.43 5.33 1.02
N VAL A 5 3.29 4.35 1.31
CA VAL A 5 4.57 4.15 0.62
C VAL A 5 4.51 2.82 -0.12
N VAL A 6 4.67 2.88 -1.44
CA VAL A 6 4.71 1.69 -2.29
C VAL A 6 6.03 0.96 -2.07
N THR A 7 5.97 -0.34 -1.76
CA THR A 7 7.13 -1.19 -1.50
C THR A 7 7.28 -2.32 -2.51
N ASN A 8 6.18 -2.74 -3.16
CA ASN A 8 6.19 -3.77 -4.19
C ASN A 8 5.13 -3.52 -5.25
N ILE A 9 5.35 -4.00 -6.47
CA ILE A 9 4.49 -3.69 -7.62
C ILE A 9 4.41 -4.88 -8.56
N ILE A 10 3.21 -5.18 -9.04
CA ILE A 10 2.97 -6.00 -10.25
C ILE A 10 2.38 -5.08 -11.31
N LYS A 11 2.98 -5.07 -12.49
CA LYS A 11 2.58 -4.22 -13.62
C LYS A 11 2.10 -5.08 -14.78
N THR A 12 0.89 -4.82 -15.28
CA THR A 12 0.36 -5.44 -16.50
C THR A 12 0.19 -4.35 -17.55
N GLU A 13 1.12 -4.30 -18.50
CA GLU A 13 1.17 -3.26 -19.53
C GLU A 13 0.30 -3.59 -20.74
N ASN A 14 0.06 -2.56 -21.55
CA ASN A 14 -0.48 -2.68 -22.89
C ASN A 14 -1.85 -3.38 -22.97
N GLN A 15 -2.64 -3.31 -21.90
CA GLN A 15 -3.95 -3.92 -21.87
C GLN A 15 -4.89 -3.20 -22.83
N LEU A 16 -5.60 -3.97 -23.65
CA LEU A 16 -6.66 -3.53 -24.54
C LEU A 16 -7.96 -4.24 -24.16
N GLU A 17 -9.10 -3.60 -24.39
CA GLU A 17 -10.38 -4.27 -24.27
C GLU A 17 -10.59 -5.23 -25.44
N GLN A 18 -10.58 -6.54 -25.17
CA GLN A 18 -10.74 -7.61 -26.16
C GLN A 18 -11.07 -8.94 -25.46
N SER A 19 -11.18 -10.02 -26.24
CA SER A 19 -11.33 -11.37 -25.70
C SER A 19 -9.97 -12.05 -25.53
N CYS A 20 -9.75 -12.68 -24.38
CA CYS A 20 -8.54 -13.45 -24.08
C CYS A 20 -8.84 -14.59 -23.09
N PRO A 21 -7.95 -15.60 -22.98
CA PRO A 21 -8.04 -16.60 -21.91
C PRO A 21 -7.96 -15.94 -20.53
N GLU A 22 -8.82 -16.36 -19.62
CA GLU A 22 -8.75 -15.99 -18.20
C GLU A 22 -7.52 -16.62 -17.50
N TYR A 23 -7.07 -16.03 -16.40
CA TYR A 23 -5.99 -16.59 -15.58
C TYR A 23 -6.38 -17.98 -15.02
N PRO A 24 -5.47 -18.97 -14.97
CA PRO A 24 -5.79 -20.36 -14.61
C PRO A 24 -5.99 -20.56 -13.10
N PHE A 25 -7.04 -19.97 -12.53
CA PHE A 25 -7.54 -20.33 -11.20
C PHE A 25 -8.58 -21.48 -11.30
N PRO A 26 -8.84 -22.23 -10.22
CA PRO A 26 -9.60 -23.49 -10.29
C PRO A 26 -10.96 -23.43 -11.00
N LYS A 27 -11.71 -22.32 -10.92
CA LYS A 27 -13.01 -22.18 -11.62
C LYS A 27 -12.88 -21.69 -13.08
N ALA A 28 -11.75 -21.13 -13.48
CA ALA A 28 -11.52 -20.66 -14.84
C ALA A 28 -10.97 -21.77 -15.76
N ILE A 29 -10.33 -22.80 -15.19
CA ILE A 29 -9.81 -23.94 -15.96
C ILE A 29 -10.99 -24.72 -16.55
N CYS A 30 -10.90 -25.05 -17.84
CA CYS A 30 -11.94 -25.74 -18.58
C CYS A 30 -11.36 -26.87 -19.42
N SER A 31 -12.18 -27.89 -19.70
CA SER A 31 -11.82 -28.98 -20.62
C SER A 31 -12.54 -28.86 -21.96
N SER A 32 -13.72 -28.23 -21.98
CA SER A 32 -14.52 -27.99 -23.17
C SER A 32 -15.37 -26.72 -23.02
N ASP A 33 -15.89 -26.21 -24.14
CA ASP A 33 -16.76 -25.02 -24.17
C ASP A 33 -18.00 -25.16 -23.26
N LYS A 34 -18.49 -26.39 -23.03
CA LYS A 34 -19.63 -26.64 -22.13
C LYS A 34 -19.35 -26.23 -20.67
N SER A 35 -18.09 -26.18 -20.26
CA SER A 35 -17.67 -25.75 -18.93
C SER A 35 -17.73 -24.22 -18.76
N CYS A 36 -17.77 -23.47 -19.86
CA CYS A 36 -17.76 -22.01 -19.87
C CYS A 36 -19.16 -21.47 -20.18
N LYS A 37 -19.74 -20.67 -19.28
CA LYS A 37 -21.10 -20.16 -19.43
C LYS A 37 -21.06 -18.74 -20.00
N LYS A 38 -21.56 -18.55 -21.21
CA LYS A 38 -21.65 -17.22 -21.85
C LYS A 38 -22.41 -16.22 -20.96
N GLY A 39 -21.84 -15.03 -20.81
CA GLY A 39 -22.40 -13.96 -19.98
C GLY A 39 -22.22 -14.15 -18.47
N SER A 40 -21.55 -15.22 -18.03
CA SER A 40 -21.28 -15.42 -16.61
C SER A 40 -20.15 -14.52 -16.11
N VAL A 41 -20.26 -14.12 -14.84
CA VAL A 41 -19.27 -13.35 -14.10
C VAL A 41 -19.08 -14.05 -12.75
N ASP A 42 -17.82 -14.26 -12.35
CA ASP A 42 -17.45 -14.76 -11.02
C ASP A 42 -16.69 -13.65 -10.27
N ILE A 43 -16.77 -13.62 -8.94
CA ILE A 43 -16.12 -12.59 -8.13
C ILE A 43 -14.59 -12.58 -8.27
N HIS A 44 -14.01 -13.71 -8.68
CA HIS A 44 -12.58 -13.86 -8.96
C HIS A 44 -12.23 -13.73 -10.45
N SER A 45 -13.22 -13.59 -11.33
CA SER A 45 -13.04 -13.38 -12.77
C SER A 45 -12.65 -11.93 -13.06
N HIS A 46 -11.80 -11.70 -14.07
CA HIS A 46 -11.41 -10.37 -14.51
C HIS A 46 -12.36 -9.78 -15.57
N GLY A 47 -13.24 -10.61 -16.14
CA GLY A 47 -14.21 -10.18 -17.14
C GLY A 47 -15.42 -11.10 -17.28
N ILE A 48 -16.17 -10.87 -18.35
CA ILE A 48 -17.41 -11.60 -18.68
C ILE A 48 -17.07 -12.76 -19.60
N GLN A 49 -17.47 -13.98 -19.25
CA GLN A 49 -17.17 -15.16 -20.07
C GLN A 49 -17.88 -15.12 -21.43
N THR A 50 -17.15 -15.46 -22.50
CA THR A 50 -17.71 -15.57 -23.86
C THR A 50 -18.43 -16.91 -24.09
N GLY A 51 -18.12 -17.91 -23.27
CA GLY A 51 -18.62 -19.29 -23.38
C GLY A 51 -17.68 -20.25 -24.14
N ARG A 52 -16.47 -19.81 -24.50
CA ARG A 52 -15.46 -20.64 -25.19
C ARG A 52 -14.37 -21.08 -24.23
N CYS A 53 -13.84 -22.29 -24.43
CA CYS A 53 -12.69 -22.82 -23.73
C CYS A 53 -11.46 -22.75 -24.64
N VAL A 54 -10.51 -21.88 -24.31
CA VAL A 54 -9.36 -21.56 -25.16
C VAL A 54 -8.04 -21.91 -24.47
N ASN A 55 -6.96 -22.08 -25.23
CA ASN A 55 -5.65 -22.37 -24.66
C ASN A 55 -5.10 -21.12 -23.94
N TYR A 56 -4.81 -21.24 -22.65
CA TYR A 56 -4.04 -20.23 -21.91
C TYR A 56 -2.54 -20.45 -22.14
N ASN A 57 -2.09 -21.70 -22.06
CA ASN A 57 -0.73 -22.12 -22.40
C ASN A 57 -0.77 -23.51 -23.10
N ALA A 58 0.40 -24.13 -23.32
CA ALA A 58 0.50 -25.41 -24.03
C ALA A 58 -0.22 -26.59 -23.33
N THR A 59 -0.46 -26.50 -22.02
CA THR A 59 -1.02 -27.61 -21.20
C THR A 59 -2.37 -27.27 -20.57
N VAL A 60 -2.67 -25.98 -20.38
CA VAL A 60 -3.84 -25.50 -19.65
C VAL A 60 -4.76 -24.70 -20.57
N ARG A 61 -6.05 -25.03 -20.49
CA ARG A 61 -7.14 -24.28 -21.13
C ARG A 61 -7.98 -23.57 -20.07
N THR A 62 -8.41 -22.36 -20.39
CA THR A 62 -9.26 -21.55 -19.53
C THR A 62 -10.42 -20.95 -20.31
N CYS A 63 -11.48 -20.57 -19.60
CA CYS A 63 -12.61 -19.90 -20.21
C CYS A 63 -12.17 -18.54 -20.77
N GLU A 64 -12.55 -18.26 -22.01
CA GLU A 64 -12.32 -16.97 -22.65
C GLU A 64 -13.24 -15.90 -22.04
N VAL A 65 -12.69 -14.74 -21.76
CA VAL A 65 -13.40 -13.59 -21.19
C VAL A 65 -13.23 -12.35 -22.06
N THR A 66 -14.26 -11.51 -22.11
CA THR A 66 -14.15 -10.13 -22.61
C THR A 66 -13.71 -9.25 -21.44
N ALA A 67 -12.50 -8.72 -21.51
CA ALA A 67 -11.84 -8.00 -20.43
C ALA A 67 -10.74 -7.07 -20.96
N TRP A 68 -10.02 -6.43 -20.04
CA TRP A 68 -8.73 -5.81 -20.33
C TRP A 68 -7.65 -6.90 -20.43
N CYS A 69 -7.18 -7.14 -21.65
CA CYS A 69 -6.30 -8.24 -22.01
C CYS A 69 -4.89 -7.75 -22.36
N PRO A 70 -3.82 -8.43 -21.90
CA PRO A 70 -3.86 -9.67 -21.12
C PRO A 70 -4.38 -9.43 -19.70
N VAL A 71 -5.13 -10.38 -19.14
CA VAL A 71 -5.63 -10.30 -17.75
C VAL A 71 -4.46 -10.27 -16.77
N GLU A 72 -4.69 -9.65 -15.60
CA GLU A 72 -3.69 -9.62 -14.54
C GLU A 72 -3.40 -11.06 -14.06
N PRO A 73 -2.13 -11.49 -13.95
CA PRO A 73 -1.83 -12.76 -13.37
C PRO A 73 -2.13 -12.75 -11.86
N VAL A 74 -2.77 -13.81 -11.34
CA VAL A 74 -2.90 -14.02 -9.89
C VAL A 74 -1.58 -14.60 -9.36
N GLU A 75 -0.52 -13.82 -9.48
CA GLU A 75 0.81 -14.16 -8.97
C GLU A 75 1.01 -13.65 -7.55
N ASN A 76 1.84 -14.37 -6.79
CA ASN A 76 2.41 -13.84 -5.57
C ASN A 76 3.28 -12.63 -5.92
N PRO A 77 3.26 -11.57 -5.08
CA PRO A 77 4.16 -10.44 -5.29
C PRO A 77 5.64 -10.89 -5.33
N PRO A 78 6.50 -10.19 -6.09
CA PRO A 78 7.91 -10.52 -6.18
C PRO A 78 8.59 -10.61 -4.81
N VAL A 79 9.44 -11.63 -4.63
CA VAL A 79 10.31 -11.81 -3.47
C VAL A 79 11.75 -11.91 -3.97
N PRO A 80 12.65 -10.97 -3.60
CA PRO A 80 12.44 -9.83 -2.70
C PRO A 80 11.59 -8.70 -3.30
N ALA A 81 11.06 -7.82 -2.44
CA ALA A 81 10.24 -6.69 -2.88
C ALA A 81 10.99 -5.74 -3.83
N VAL A 82 10.31 -5.29 -4.90
CA VAL A 82 10.91 -4.47 -5.96
C VAL A 82 11.46 -3.14 -5.44
N LEU A 83 10.75 -2.50 -4.49
CA LEU A 83 11.14 -1.22 -3.91
C LEU A 83 11.61 -1.37 -2.45
N ARG A 84 12.35 -2.45 -2.14
CA ARG A 84 12.92 -2.67 -0.80
C ARG A 84 13.77 -1.52 -0.28
N SER A 85 14.44 -0.78 -1.17
CA SER A 85 15.22 0.42 -0.83
C SER A 85 14.38 1.58 -0.27
N SER A 86 13.04 1.50 -0.32
CA SER A 86 12.17 2.44 0.39
C SER A 86 12.36 2.41 1.91
N GLU A 87 13.03 1.38 2.47
CA GLU A 87 13.45 1.34 3.87
C GLU A 87 14.23 2.59 4.30
N ASP A 88 15.05 3.13 3.39
CA ASP A 88 15.91 4.30 3.64
C ASP A 88 15.23 5.63 3.35
N PHE A 89 13.96 5.63 2.95
CA PHE A 89 13.23 6.87 2.78
C PHE A 89 12.99 7.53 4.14
N THR A 90 12.95 8.86 4.11
CA THR A 90 12.67 9.68 5.29
C THR A 90 11.33 10.38 5.15
N VAL A 91 10.56 10.44 6.23
CA VAL A 91 9.33 11.21 6.32
C VAL A 91 9.48 12.32 7.36
N LEU A 92 9.12 13.54 6.97
CA LEU A 92 8.99 14.69 7.89
C LEU A 92 7.52 14.83 8.29
N ILE A 93 7.22 14.62 9.57
CA ILE A 93 5.85 14.76 10.10
C ILE A 93 5.70 16.11 10.76
N LYS A 94 4.83 16.96 10.20
CA LYS A 94 4.48 18.26 10.79
C LYS A 94 3.14 18.14 11.49
N ASN A 95 3.11 18.37 12.79
CA ASN A 95 1.92 18.30 13.63
C ASN A 95 1.75 19.60 14.42
N ASN A 96 0.51 20.11 14.42
CA ASN A 96 0.10 21.31 15.13
C ASN A 96 -1.03 20.96 16.10
N VAL A 97 -0.89 21.32 17.37
CA VAL A 97 -1.89 21.11 18.42
C VAL A 97 -2.34 22.47 18.94
N LEU A 98 -3.66 22.62 19.02
CA LEU A 98 -4.33 23.82 19.51
C LEU A 98 -5.18 23.44 20.73
N PHE A 99 -5.02 24.19 21.82
CA PHE A 99 -5.92 24.16 22.96
C PHE A 99 -6.75 25.45 22.96
N PRO A 100 -7.96 25.45 22.37
CA PRO A 100 -8.71 26.69 22.11
C PRO A 100 -9.06 27.45 23.39
N LYS A 101 -9.41 26.73 24.46
CA LYS A 101 -9.78 27.34 25.75
C LYS A 101 -8.62 28.11 26.40
N PHE A 102 -7.39 27.66 26.19
CA PHE A 102 -6.19 28.29 26.73
C PHE A 102 -5.55 29.26 25.72
N ASN A 103 -6.11 29.39 24.52
CA ASN A 103 -5.52 30.14 23.40
C ASN A 103 -4.04 29.76 23.17
N TYR A 104 -3.73 28.48 23.30
CA TYR A 104 -2.36 27.96 23.25
C TYR A 104 -2.19 27.05 22.04
N THR A 105 -1.13 27.28 21.25
CA THR A 105 -0.81 26.51 20.04
C THR A 105 0.64 26.09 20.07
N ILE A 106 0.92 24.83 19.74
CA ILE A 106 2.27 24.28 19.70
C ILE A 106 2.47 23.37 18.48
N LEU A 107 3.69 23.42 17.93
CA LEU A 107 4.14 22.57 16.85
C LEU A 107 5.10 21.52 17.40
N ASN A 108 5.10 20.33 16.80
CA ASN A 108 6.12 19.31 17.10
C ASN A 108 7.53 19.67 16.57
N ILE A 109 7.67 20.80 15.87
CA ILE A 109 8.91 21.23 15.24
C ILE A 109 9.53 22.32 16.11
N PRO A 110 10.77 22.14 16.60
CA PRO A 110 11.45 23.19 17.35
C PRO A 110 11.75 24.40 16.44
N PRO A 111 11.80 25.63 16.99
CA PRO A 111 12.05 26.85 16.21
C PRO A 111 13.33 26.82 15.36
N LYS A 112 14.35 26.08 15.82
CA LYS A 112 15.59 25.80 15.07
C LYS A 112 15.72 24.30 14.87
N LEU A 113 15.10 23.79 13.81
CA LEU A 113 15.23 22.38 13.43
C LEU A 113 16.55 22.15 12.70
N ASN A 114 17.35 21.20 13.19
CA ASN A 114 18.43 20.62 12.39
C ASN A 114 17.79 19.68 11.34
N THR A 115 17.80 20.07 10.07
CA THR A 115 17.20 19.27 8.98
C THR A 115 17.94 17.96 8.72
N SER A 116 19.15 17.79 9.26
CA SER A 116 19.93 16.55 9.19
C SER A 116 19.67 15.63 10.39
N CYS A 117 18.79 15.99 11.32
CA CYS A 117 18.44 15.09 12.41
C CYS A 117 17.64 13.90 11.90
N THR A 118 17.70 12.79 12.62
CA THR A 118 16.79 11.65 12.47
C THR A 118 16.27 11.31 13.85
N TYR A 119 14.98 10.99 13.94
CA TYR A 119 14.33 10.61 15.16
C TYR A 119 15.05 9.44 15.82
N ASN A 120 15.32 9.60 17.10
CA ASN A 120 15.78 8.51 17.95
C ASN A 120 15.19 8.73 19.33
N LYS A 121 14.61 7.68 19.90
CA LYS A 121 13.91 7.73 21.19
C LYS A 121 14.76 8.29 22.34
N ILE A 122 16.08 8.12 22.29
CA ILE A 122 17.00 8.52 23.34
C ILE A 122 17.75 9.79 22.95
N THR A 123 18.38 9.80 21.77
CA THR A 123 19.34 10.87 21.41
C THR A 123 18.67 12.08 20.76
N SER A 124 17.55 11.90 20.07
CA SER A 124 16.85 12.96 19.32
C SER A 124 15.32 12.79 19.37
N PRO A 125 14.70 12.76 20.57
CA PRO A 125 13.28 12.42 20.73
C PRO A 125 12.32 13.47 20.14
N LEU A 126 12.80 14.71 19.94
CA LEU A 126 12.03 15.82 19.37
C LEU A 126 12.26 16.00 17.86
N CYS A 127 13.07 15.14 17.22
CA CYS A 127 13.30 15.25 15.78
C CYS A 127 12.09 14.67 15.02
N PRO A 128 11.41 15.45 14.16
CA PRO A 128 10.22 15.03 13.44
C PRO A 128 10.51 14.35 12.09
N ILE A 129 11.77 13.95 11.85
CA ILE A 129 12.24 13.29 10.62
C ILE A 129 12.51 11.83 10.94
N PHE A 130 11.80 10.92 10.28
CA PHE A 130 11.84 9.50 10.58
C PHE A 130 12.30 8.71 9.35
N ARG A 131 13.25 7.79 9.50
CA ARG A 131 13.56 6.77 8.49
C ARG A 131 12.51 5.65 8.59
N LEU A 132 12.00 5.17 7.45
CA LEU A 132 10.93 4.17 7.46
C LEU A 132 11.36 2.84 8.08
N GLY A 133 12.61 2.41 7.87
CA GLY A 133 13.19 1.24 8.53
C GLY A 133 13.13 1.34 10.05
N ASP A 134 13.54 2.49 10.61
CA ASP A 134 13.60 2.72 12.05
C ASP A 134 12.19 2.70 12.68
N ILE A 135 11.18 3.24 11.99
CA ILE A 135 9.78 3.17 12.40
C ILE A 135 9.35 1.70 12.57
N LEU A 136 9.62 0.86 11.57
CA LEU A 136 9.23 -0.54 11.60
C LEU A 136 10.02 -1.31 12.66
N GLN A 137 11.31 -0.99 12.83
CA GLN A 137 12.14 -1.60 13.86
C GLN A 137 11.61 -1.29 15.27
N GLU A 138 11.24 -0.04 15.57
CA GLU A 138 10.61 0.34 16.84
C GLU A 138 9.24 -0.32 17.04
N ALA A 139 8.50 -0.55 15.95
CA ALA A 139 7.26 -1.33 15.95
C ALA A 139 7.49 -2.85 16.08
N LYS A 140 8.76 -3.31 16.18
CA LYS A 140 9.18 -4.72 16.24
C LYS A 140 8.83 -5.53 14.99
N GLU A 141 8.92 -4.90 13.83
CA GLU A 141 8.63 -5.50 12.52
C GLU A 141 9.89 -5.51 11.63
N ASN A 142 9.96 -6.48 10.71
CA ASN A 142 11.01 -6.55 9.70
C ASN A 142 10.54 -5.83 8.42
N PHE A 143 11.28 -4.80 7.99
CA PHE A 143 10.91 -4.01 6.81
C PHE A 143 10.88 -4.86 5.53
N SER A 144 11.89 -5.70 5.30
CA SER A 144 11.98 -6.52 4.09
C SER A 144 10.85 -7.53 3.97
N GLU A 145 10.40 -8.11 5.09
CA GLU A 145 9.26 -9.03 5.11
C GLU A 145 7.94 -8.29 4.85
N MET A 146 7.72 -7.16 5.54
CA MET A 146 6.51 -6.36 5.37
C MET A 146 6.44 -5.74 3.96
N ALA A 147 7.58 -5.39 3.36
CA ALA A 147 7.65 -4.78 2.03
C ALA A 147 7.08 -5.68 0.92
N VAL A 148 7.06 -7.01 1.09
CA VAL A 148 6.58 -7.93 0.05
C VAL A 148 5.07 -7.80 -0.19
N LYS A 149 4.27 -7.78 0.89
CA LYS A 149 2.80 -7.73 0.84
C LYS A 149 2.19 -6.43 1.37
N GLY A 150 3.01 -5.56 1.95
CA GLY A 150 2.58 -4.35 2.63
C GLY A 150 2.17 -4.59 4.08
N GLY A 151 1.57 -3.57 4.69
CA GLY A 151 1.10 -3.60 6.07
C GLY A 151 0.54 -2.25 6.50
N ILE A 152 0.07 -2.17 7.74
CA ILE A 152 -0.41 -0.91 8.33
C ILE A 152 0.36 -0.64 9.62
N ILE A 153 1.01 0.51 9.69
CA ILE A 153 1.74 1.00 10.87
C ILE A 153 1.01 2.23 11.42
N ALA A 154 0.77 2.26 12.73
CA ALA A 154 0.40 3.46 13.44
C ALA A 154 1.64 4.22 13.89
N ILE A 155 1.64 5.54 13.67
CA ILE A 155 2.55 6.50 14.28
C ILE A 155 1.73 7.27 15.31
N ASP A 156 1.86 6.87 16.58
CA ASP A 156 1.17 7.49 17.70
C ASP A 156 1.96 8.73 18.14
N ILE A 157 1.30 9.88 18.24
CA ILE A 157 1.86 11.16 18.72
C ILE A 157 1.03 11.60 19.93
N ASN A 158 1.56 11.32 21.12
CA ASN A 158 0.92 11.66 22.38
C ASN A 158 1.39 13.04 22.90
N TRP A 159 0.43 13.89 23.26
CA TRP A 159 0.65 15.23 23.82
C TRP A 159 0.06 15.31 25.23
N ASP A 160 0.84 14.87 26.22
CA ASP A 160 0.50 15.06 27.64
C ASP A 160 1.10 16.41 28.09
N CYS A 161 0.27 17.46 28.13
CA CYS A 161 0.74 18.83 28.29
C CYS A 161 0.34 19.44 29.64
N ASN A 162 1.34 19.88 30.41
CA ASN A 162 1.20 20.82 31.50
C ASN A 162 1.58 22.24 31.01
N LEU A 163 0.59 23.15 31.01
CA LEU A 163 0.76 24.55 30.58
C LEU A 163 1.04 25.51 31.75
N ASP A 164 1.13 25.02 32.99
CA ASP A 164 1.44 25.84 34.15
C ASP A 164 2.87 26.36 34.07
N SER A 165 3.07 27.66 34.29
CA SER A 165 4.38 28.31 34.12
C SER A 165 5.51 27.71 34.99
N TRP A 166 5.14 27.02 36.08
CA TRP A 166 6.04 26.54 37.12
C TRP A 166 6.48 25.09 36.84
N PHE A 167 5.74 24.38 35.97
CA PHE A 167 5.96 22.97 35.61
C PHE A 167 5.61 22.74 34.13
N TYR A 168 6.02 23.66 33.27
CA TYR A 168 5.73 23.58 31.84
C TYR A 168 6.39 22.32 31.24
N ASP A 169 5.56 21.43 30.70
CA ASP A 169 5.98 20.30 29.87
C ASP A 169 4.90 20.09 28.81
N CYS A 170 5.24 20.29 27.55
CA CYS A 170 4.33 20.05 26.45
C CYS A 170 5.16 19.68 25.23
N SER A 171 5.48 18.38 25.14
CA SER A 171 6.30 17.82 24.08
C SER A 171 5.70 16.51 23.57
N PRO A 172 5.83 16.23 22.25
CA PRO A 172 5.24 15.03 21.67
C PRO A 172 6.04 13.79 22.07
N LYS A 173 5.33 12.73 22.43
CA LYS A 173 5.90 11.38 22.64
C LYS A 173 5.46 10.48 21.50
N TYR A 174 6.44 9.98 20.76
CA TYR A 174 6.22 9.12 19.59
C TYR A 174 6.18 7.64 19.98
N GLY A 175 5.21 6.91 19.43
CA GLY A 175 5.09 5.45 19.51
C GLY A 175 4.79 4.85 18.15
N PHE A 176 5.20 3.59 17.96
CA PHE A 176 5.02 2.88 16.69
C PHE A 176 4.50 1.48 16.95
N ARG A 177 3.48 1.07 16.18
CA ARG A 177 2.89 -0.28 16.29
C ARG A 177 2.23 -0.70 15.00
N ARG A 178 2.21 -2.00 14.75
CA ARG A 178 1.46 -2.58 13.63
C ARG A 178 -0.03 -2.65 13.95
N LEU A 179 -0.87 -2.31 12.96
CA LEU A 179 -2.34 -2.33 13.08
C LEU A 179 -2.98 -3.53 12.37
N ASP A 180 -2.41 -4.01 11.26
CA ASP A 180 -2.97 -5.13 10.52
C ASP A 180 -2.63 -6.48 11.19
N SER A 181 -3.57 -7.42 11.15
CA SER A 181 -3.35 -8.79 11.62
C SER A 181 -2.41 -9.53 10.66
N LYS A 182 -1.30 -10.07 11.20
CA LYS A 182 -0.38 -10.94 10.47
C LYS A 182 -1.06 -12.22 9.96
N ASP A 183 -2.10 -12.68 10.65
CA ASP A 183 -2.62 -14.05 10.50
C ASP A 183 -3.88 -14.13 9.62
N VAL A 184 -4.70 -13.07 9.56
CA VAL A 184 -6.02 -13.11 8.90
C VAL A 184 -5.95 -12.62 7.45
N THR A 185 -5.46 -11.39 7.24
CA THR A 185 -5.28 -10.80 5.91
C THR A 185 -4.04 -9.91 5.93
N PRO A 186 -2.84 -10.51 5.89
CA PRO A 186 -1.61 -9.74 5.97
C PRO A 186 -1.44 -8.85 4.74
N GLY A 187 -1.15 -7.58 4.99
CA GLY A 187 -0.72 -6.64 3.98
C GLY A 187 -1.80 -5.75 3.38
N VAL A 188 -1.34 -4.73 2.66
CA VAL A 188 -2.17 -3.71 2.03
C VAL A 188 -1.79 -3.62 0.58
N HIS A 189 -2.80 -3.77 -0.27
CA HIS A 189 -2.64 -3.59 -1.69
C HIS A 189 -3.88 -2.95 -2.31
N PHE A 190 -3.68 -2.26 -3.41
CA PHE A 190 -4.77 -1.75 -4.23
C PHE A 190 -4.36 -1.74 -5.69
N ARG A 191 -5.35 -1.51 -6.57
CA ARG A 191 -5.15 -1.43 -8.01
C ARG A 191 -5.42 -0.02 -8.49
N TYR A 192 -4.59 0.47 -9.38
CA TYR A 192 -4.88 1.66 -10.18
C TYR A 192 -4.44 1.43 -11.62
N ALA A 193 -5.03 2.16 -12.56
CA ALA A 193 -4.68 2.07 -13.96
C ALA A 193 -4.25 3.43 -14.51
N ARG A 194 -3.34 3.42 -15.47
CA ARG A 194 -3.00 4.57 -16.30
C ARG A 194 -3.53 4.31 -17.71
N TYR A 195 -4.40 5.20 -18.18
CA TYR A 195 -5.07 5.10 -19.47
C TYR A 195 -4.38 5.96 -20.51
N TYR A 196 -4.33 5.48 -21.74
CA TYR A 196 -3.73 6.14 -22.88
C TYR A 196 -4.40 5.68 -24.18
N LYS A 197 -4.12 6.38 -25.28
CA LYS A 197 -4.62 6.00 -26.61
C LYS A 197 -3.46 5.57 -27.50
N THR A 198 -3.67 4.50 -28.24
CA THR A 198 -2.76 4.06 -29.30
C THR A 198 -2.76 5.06 -30.46
N PRO A 199 -1.74 5.05 -31.35
CA PRO A 199 -1.74 5.87 -32.57
C PRO A 199 -2.99 5.67 -33.45
N GLN A 200 -3.60 4.47 -33.40
CA GLN A 200 -4.82 4.11 -34.11
C GLN A 200 -6.12 4.53 -33.37
N GLY A 201 -6.01 5.27 -32.26
CA GLY A 201 -7.15 5.80 -31.51
C GLY A 201 -7.83 4.82 -30.55
N LYS A 202 -7.38 3.56 -30.48
CA LYS A 202 -7.90 2.58 -29.50
C LYS A 202 -7.45 2.90 -28.09
N GLU A 203 -8.35 2.76 -27.12
CA GLU A 203 -8.05 2.91 -25.70
C GLU A 203 -7.17 1.75 -25.20
N GLN A 204 -6.15 2.10 -24.41
CA GLN A 204 -5.19 1.17 -23.84
C GLN A 204 -4.92 1.57 -22.39
N ARG A 205 -4.61 0.60 -21.53
CA ARG A 205 -4.21 0.89 -20.15
C ARG A 205 -3.01 0.06 -19.71
N THR A 206 -2.31 0.59 -18.71
CA THR A 206 -1.39 -0.17 -17.87
C THR A 206 -2.03 -0.29 -16.50
N LEU A 207 -2.23 -1.51 -16.04
CA LEU A 207 -2.72 -1.81 -14.70
C LEU A 207 -1.54 -1.98 -13.73
N PHE A 208 -1.66 -1.39 -12.55
CA PHE A 208 -0.72 -1.53 -11.45
C PHE A 208 -1.46 -2.13 -10.27
N LYS A 209 -0.99 -3.29 -9.79
CA LYS A 209 -1.30 -3.78 -8.45
C LYS A 209 -0.13 -3.45 -7.56
N VAL A 210 -0.37 -2.56 -6.61
CA VAL A 210 0.68 -2.03 -5.73
C VAL A 210 0.48 -2.54 -4.32
N TYR A 211 1.59 -2.91 -3.70
CA TYR A 211 1.67 -3.30 -2.31
C TYR A 211 2.51 -2.26 -1.59
N GLY A 212 2.21 -2.02 -0.33
CA GLY A 212 2.90 -0.98 0.41
C GLY A 212 2.47 -0.87 1.85
N ILE A 213 3.17 0.01 2.55
CA ILE A 213 2.93 0.26 3.96
C ILE A 213 2.11 1.53 4.07
N ARG A 214 0.94 1.42 4.70
CA ARG A 214 0.15 2.58 5.09
C ARG A 214 0.55 3.00 6.49
N PHE A 215 0.91 4.27 6.64
CA PHE A 215 1.25 4.87 7.92
C PHE A 215 0.09 5.75 8.36
N ASP A 216 -0.57 5.36 9.45
CA ASP A 216 -1.68 6.09 10.05
C ASP A 216 -1.11 6.95 11.19
N VAL A 217 -1.17 8.28 11.04
CA VAL A 217 -0.66 9.22 12.05
C VAL A 217 -1.79 9.56 13.01
N LEU A 218 -1.68 9.05 14.23
CA LEU A 218 -2.68 9.16 15.28
C LEU A 218 -2.19 10.16 16.33
N VAL A 219 -2.91 11.27 16.48
CA VAL A 219 -2.54 12.35 17.39
C VAL A 219 -3.58 12.40 18.50
N PHE A 220 -3.13 12.36 19.75
CA PHE A 220 -3.99 12.40 20.94
C PHE A 220 -3.24 13.05 22.10
N GLY A 221 -3.99 13.51 23.11
CA GLY A 221 -3.48 14.25 24.26
C GLY A 221 -4.63 14.81 25.09
#